data_AF-A0A7X6NJT7-F1
#
_entry.id   AF-A0A7X6NJT7-F1
#
_cell.length_a   1.000
_cell.length_b   1.000
_cell.length_c   1.000
_cell.angle_alpha   90.00
_cell.angle_beta   90.00
_cell.angle_gamma   90.00
#
_symmetry.space_group_name_H-M   'P 1'
#
loop_
_entity.id
_entity.type
_entity.pdbx_description
1 polymer ?
#
loop_
_entity_poly.entity_id
_entity_poly.type
_entity_poly.pdbx_seq_one_letter_code
_entity_poly.pdbx_strand_id
1 'polypeptide(L)'
;MYRKSIVHYMTKICIDILFIVAIICCILVPFSSSWLFQYFGIVGANTIFIKAILLASGISCTYILWQLKVIFKTLMNGNPFIHANVTCLRKIALACLVISFIYLIKMIVMPTISTIIIIVIFIVACLLCLTLKDLFKQSIYYKDENDLTV
;
A
#
# COMPACT_ATOMS: atom_id res chain seq x y z
N MET A 1 -7.37 -24.68 -16.28
CA MET A 1 -5.93 -24.31 -16.38
C MET A 1 -5.84 -22.83 -16.78
N TYR A 2 -5.49 -21.93 -15.85
CA TYR A 2 -5.51 -20.49 -16.09
C TYR A 2 -4.47 -20.09 -17.15
N ARG A 3 -4.91 -19.52 -18.28
CA ARG A 3 -4.00 -19.14 -19.38
C ARG A 3 -3.18 -17.93 -18.94
N LYS A 4 -1.87 -18.12 -18.79
CA LYS A 4 -0.92 -17.03 -18.44
C LYS A 4 -0.90 -16.00 -19.57
N SER A 5 -1.75 -14.99 -19.48
CA SER A 5 -1.71 -13.82 -20.38
C SER A 5 -0.46 -12.99 -20.07
N ILE A 6 0.09 -12.35 -21.11
CA ILE A 6 1.28 -11.48 -21.01
C ILE A 6 1.10 -10.39 -19.94
N VAL A 7 -0.14 -9.92 -19.75
CA VAL A 7 -0.53 -8.91 -18.76
C VAL A 7 -0.21 -9.40 -17.34
N HIS A 8 -0.48 -10.67 -17.02
CA HIS A 8 -0.20 -11.21 -15.69
C HIS A 8 1.29 -11.26 -15.39
N TYR A 9 2.10 -11.57 -16.41
CA TYR A 9 3.56 -11.57 -16.27
C TYR A 9 4.10 -10.15 -16.06
N MET A 10 3.63 -9.18 -16.84
CA MET A 10 3.99 -7.77 -16.68
C MET A 10 3.58 -7.22 -15.31
N THR A 11 2.36 -7.50 -14.85
CA THR A 11 1.88 -7.06 -13.53
C THR A 11 2.71 -7.66 -12.40
N LYS A 12 3.08 -8.95 -12.50
CA LYS A 12 3.96 -9.59 -11.50
C LYS A 12 5.30 -8.87 -11.40
N ILE A 13 5.96 -8.64 -12.54
CA ILE A 13 7.25 -7.95 -12.60
C ILE A 13 7.12 -6.54 -12.03
N CYS A 14 6.08 -5.81 -12.39
CA CYS A 14 5.84 -4.47 -11.89
C CYS A 14 5.72 -4.44 -10.35
N ILE A 15 4.92 -5.36 -9.76
CA ILE A 15 4.78 -5.46 -8.31
C ILE A 15 6.11 -5.84 -7.63
N ASP A 16 6.87 -6.76 -8.24
CA ASP A 16 8.19 -7.16 -7.73
C ASP A 16 9.18 -5.99 -7.72
N ILE A 17 9.25 -5.23 -8.81
CA ILE A 17 10.10 -4.03 -8.94
C ILE A 17 9.69 -2.97 -7.92
N LEU A 18 8.39 -2.63 -7.85
CA LEU A 18 7.89 -1.64 -6.90
C LEU A 18 8.20 -2.02 -5.45
N PHE A 19 8.10 -3.31 -5.11
CA PHE A 19 8.44 -3.80 -3.78
C PHE A 19 9.93 -3.65 -3.45
N ILE A 20 10.82 -3.97 -4.40
CA ILE A 20 12.27 -3.80 -4.23
C ILE A 20 12.62 -2.31 -4.11
N VAL A 21 12.06 -1.46 -4.97
CA VAL A 21 12.25 -0.01 -4.93
C VAL A 21 11.77 0.56 -3.60
N ALA A 22 10.62 0.13 -3.08
CA ALA A 22 10.11 0.58 -1.78
C ALA A 22 11.07 0.24 -0.63
N ILE A 23 11.65 -0.97 -0.63
CA ILE A 23 12.65 -1.39 0.36
C ILE A 23 13.92 -0.53 0.26
N ILE A 24 14.43 -0.32 -0.96
CA ILE A 24 15.62 0.51 -1.20
C ILE A 24 15.36 1.93 -0.70
N CYS A 25 14.21 2.53 -1.01
CA CYS A 25 13.83 3.85 -0.52
C CYS A 25 13.80 3.91 1.01
N CYS A 26 13.27 2.88 1.68
CA CYS A 26 13.27 2.82 3.15
C CYS A 26 14.68 2.77 3.74
N ILE A 27 15.62 2.08 3.10
CA ILE A 27 17.04 2.01 3.54
C ILE A 27 17.77 3.33 3.26
N LEU A 28 17.43 4.02 2.16
CA LEU A 28 18.05 5.28 1.79
C LEU A 28 17.64 6.45 2.70
N VAL A 29 16.42 6.46 3.26
CA VAL A 29 15.95 7.54 4.14
C VAL A 29 16.86 7.78 5.37
N PRO A 30 17.24 6.78 6.17
CA PRO A 30 18.13 6.99 7.31
C PRO A 30 19.55 7.34 6.88
N PHE A 31 20.04 6.73 5.78
CA PHE A 31 21.37 6.98 5.22
C PHE A 31 21.48 8.30 4.42
N SER A 32 20.35 8.99 4.20
CA SER A 32 20.32 10.23 3.45
C SER A 32 21.19 11.30 4.12
N SER A 33 22.11 11.86 3.33
CA SER A 33 23.12 12.80 3.79
C SER A 33 22.47 14.09 4.30
N SER A 34 23.06 14.65 5.36
CA SER A 34 22.66 15.94 5.93
C SER A 34 22.71 17.07 4.89
N TRP A 35 23.60 16.98 3.90
CA TRP A 35 23.70 17.91 2.78
C TRP A 35 22.40 17.99 1.95
N LEU A 36 21.73 16.84 1.75
CA LEU A 36 20.49 16.75 0.97
C LEU A 36 19.34 17.47 1.68
N PHE A 37 19.23 17.33 3.00
CA PHE A 37 18.25 18.08 3.80
C PHE A 37 18.56 19.57 3.89
N GLN A 38 19.86 19.93 3.89
CA GLN A 38 20.30 21.32 3.86
C GLN A 38 19.95 21.99 2.52
N TYR A 39 20.06 21.28 1.38
CA TYR A 39 19.60 21.75 0.08
C TYR A 39 18.09 22.05 0.04
N PHE A 40 17.27 21.22 0.70
CA PHE A 40 15.83 21.46 0.83
C PHE A 40 15.45 22.51 1.91
N GLY A 41 16.44 23.16 2.55
CA GLY A 41 16.20 24.15 3.60
C GLY A 41 15.66 23.57 4.91
N ILE A 42 15.76 22.25 5.10
CA ILE A 42 15.28 21.54 6.30
C ILE A 42 16.45 21.40 7.27
N VAL A 43 16.56 22.33 8.21
CA VAL A 43 17.67 22.37 9.19
C VAL A 43 17.14 22.18 10.62
N GLY A 44 17.86 21.41 11.44
CA GLY A 44 17.61 21.27 12.88
C GLY A 44 16.69 20.10 13.28
N ALA A 45 15.90 20.29 14.35
CA ALA A 45 15.04 19.25 14.94
C ALA A 45 14.00 18.65 13.97
N ASN A 46 13.63 19.42 12.94
CA ASN A 46 12.65 19.04 11.93
C ASN A 46 13.16 17.93 10.98
N THR A 47 14.47 17.80 10.80
CA THR A 47 15.07 16.77 9.95
C THR A 47 14.77 15.37 10.49
N ILE A 48 14.85 15.18 11.81
CA ILE A 48 14.58 13.90 12.47
C ILE A 48 13.09 13.55 12.35
N PHE A 49 12.21 14.53 12.56
CA PHE A 49 10.77 14.36 12.43
C PHE A 49 10.36 13.95 11.00
N ILE A 50 10.91 14.61 9.98
CA ILE A 50 10.63 14.27 8.58
C ILE A 50 11.17 12.88 8.23
N LYS A 51 12.39 12.54 8.66
CA LYS A 51 12.96 11.19 8.48
C LYS A 51 12.06 10.11 9.11
N ALA A 52 11.56 10.36 10.32
CA ALA A 52 10.65 9.44 11.01
C ALA A 52 9.33 9.25 10.25
N ILE A 53 8.71 10.34 9.78
CA ILE A 53 7.49 10.26 8.96
C ILE A 53 7.72 9.49 7.66
N LEU A 54 8.80 9.80 6.94
CA LEU A 54 9.14 9.13 5.68
C LEU A 54 9.42 7.64 5.90
N LEU A 55 10.09 7.27 6.99
CA LEU A 55 10.32 5.87 7.35
C LEU A 55 9.01 5.16 7.71
N ALA A 56 8.19 5.75 8.56
CA ALA A 56 6.91 5.16 8.96
C ALA A 56 5.98 4.96 7.75
N SER A 57 5.88 5.97 6.88
CA SER A 57 5.08 5.86 5.65
C SER A 57 5.70 4.87 4.64
N GLY A 58 7.02 4.85 4.48
CA GLY A 58 7.73 3.91 3.61
C GLY A 58 7.54 2.45 4.04
N ILE A 59 7.64 2.15 5.33
CA ILE A 59 7.41 0.81 5.89
C ILE A 59 5.96 0.38 5.63
N SER A 60 4.99 1.26 5.91
CA SER A 60 3.58 0.95 5.67
C SER A 60 3.25 0.77 4.17
N CYS A 61 3.89 1.53 3.27
CA CYS A 61 3.79 1.34 1.82
C CYS A 61 4.36 -0.02 1.39
N THR A 62 5.52 -0.40 1.93
CA THR A 62 6.13 -1.72 1.68
C THR A 62 5.20 -2.85 2.15
N TYR A 63 4.53 -2.66 3.29
CA TYR A 63 3.53 -3.60 3.77
C TYR A 63 2.31 -3.70 2.84
N ILE A 64 1.82 -2.58 2.29
CA ILE A 64 0.75 -2.58 1.28
C ILE A 64 1.15 -3.41 0.06
N LEU A 65 2.37 -3.20 -0.46
CA LEU A 65 2.88 -3.94 -1.62
C LEU A 65 3.04 -5.44 -1.31
N TRP A 66 3.41 -5.80 -0.08
CA TRP A 66 3.44 -7.20 0.35
C TRP A 66 2.05 -7.84 0.33
N GLN A 67 1.03 -7.17 0.88
CA GLN A 67 -0.34 -7.68 0.83
C GLN A 67 -0.85 -7.80 -0.61
N LEU A 68 -0.50 -6.84 -1.47
CA LEU A 68 -0.82 -6.90 -2.89
C LEU A 68 -0.16 -8.11 -3.59
N LYS A 69 1.11 -8.43 -3.25
CA LYS A 69 1.78 -9.65 -3.71
C LYS A 69 1.05 -10.91 -3.31
N VAL A 70 0.55 -10.99 -2.07
CA VAL A 70 -0.20 -12.14 -1.58
C VAL A 70 -1.49 -12.33 -2.39
N ILE A 71 -2.26 -11.26 -2.60
CA ILE A 71 -3.46 -11.29 -3.45
C ILE A 71 -3.10 -11.71 -4.88
N PHE A 72 -2.05 -11.15 -5.46
CA PHE A 72 -1.64 -11.49 -6.82
C PHE A 72 -1.18 -12.94 -6.96
N LYS A 73 -0.51 -13.50 -5.94
CA LYS A 73 -0.10 -14.92 -5.92
C LYS A 73 -1.31 -15.85 -5.99
N THR A 74 -2.38 -15.55 -5.26
CA THR A 74 -3.60 -16.38 -5.25
C THR A 74 -4.38 -16.26 -6.56
N LEU A 75 -4.41 -15.07 -7.17
CA LEU A 75 -4.93 -14.85 -8.53
C LEU A 75 -4.20 -15.74 -9.54
N MET A 76 -2.86 -15.77 -9.49
CA MET A 76 -2.04 -16.61 -10.38
C MET A 76 -2.25 -18.11 -10.18
N ASN A 77 -2.65 -18.53 -8.98
CA ASN A 77 -3.00 -19.91 -8.65
C ASN A 77 -4.43 -20.28 -9.08
N GLY A 78 -5.18 -19.35 -9.68
CA GLY A 78 -6.54 -19.58 -10.18
C GLY A 78 -7.64 -19.48 -9.12
N ASN A 79 -7.31 -19.07 -7.88
CA ASN A 79 -8.25 -18.97 -6.76
C ASN A 79 -8.29 -17.54 -6.19
N PRO A 80 -8.80 -16.54 -6.95
CA PRO A 80 -8.84 -15.15 -6.49
C PRO A 80 -9.90 -14.87 -5.41
N PHE A 81 -10.99 -15.64 -5.40
CA PHE A 81 -12.11 -15.46 -4.48
C PHE A 81 -11.97 -16.37 -3.27
N ILE A 82 -11.06 -15.98 -2.38
CA ILE A 82 -10.84 -16.66 -1.09
C ILE A 82 -10.92 -15.64 0.05
N HIS A 83 -11.39 -16.07 1.22
CA HIS A 83 -11.51 -15.19 2.39
C HIS A 83 -10.17 -14.56 2.81
N ALA A 84 -9.04 -15.24 2.56
CA ALA A 84 -7.72 -14.70 2.84
C ALA A 84 -7.44 -13.37 2.08
N ASN A 85 -7.92 -13.24 0.83
CA ASN A 85 -7.75 -12.01 0.04
C ASN A 85 -8.60 -10.86 0.58
N VAL A 86 -9.79 -11.16 1.10
CA VAL A 86 -10.65 -10.20 1.81
C VAL A 86 -9.92 -9.64 3.04
N THR A 87 -9.25 -10.51 3.81
CA THR A 87 -8.42 -10.07 4.94
C THR A 87 -7.22 -9.23 4.49
N CYS A 88 -6.58 -9.58 3.37
CA CYS A 88 -5.48 -8.79 2.81
C CYS A 88 -5.95 -7.38 2.40
N LEU A 89 -7.10 -7.26 1.72
CA LEU A 89 -7.70 -5.96 1.36
C LEU A 89 -8.03 -5.12 2.58
N ARG A 90 -8.55 -5.74 3.66
CA ARG A 90 -8.75 -5.05 4.94
C ARG A 90 -7.44 -4.52 5.53
N LYS A 91 -6.38 -5.32 5.49
CA LYS A 91 -5.04 -4.93 5.96
C LYS A 91 -4.47 -3.76 5.14
N ILE A 92 -4.66 -3.78 3.82
CA ILE A 92 -4.27 -2.67 2.94
C ILE A 92 -5.05 -1.40 3.29
N ALA A 93 -6.37 -1.49 3.44
CA ALA A 93 -7.20 -0.35 3.82
C ALA A 93 -6.73 0.30 5.14
N LEU A 94 -6.47 -0.52 6.16
CA LEU A 94 -5.93 -0.05 7.44
C LEU A 94 -4.56 0.61 7.29
N ALA A 95 -3.65 0.04 6.48
CA ALA A 95 -2.35 0.64 6.22
C ALA A 95 -2.47 1.99 5.49
N CYS A 96 -3.36 2.12 4.50
CA CYS A 96 -3.65 3.39 3.84
C CYS A 96 -4.18 4.44 4.83
N LEU A 97 -5.06 4.04 5.74
CA LEU A 97 -5.58 4.91 6.79
C LEU A 97 -4.47 5.38 7.74
N VAL A 98 -3.56 4.48 8.15
CA VAL A 98 -2.39 4.82 8.96
C VAL A 98 -1.51 5.84 8.26
N ILE A 99 -1.24 5.68 6.97
CA ILE A 99 -0.46 6.67 6.19
C ILE A 99 -1.16 8.02 6.19
N SER A 100 -2.47 8.04 5.90
CA SER A 100 -3.26 9.27 5.93
C SER A 100 -3.15 9.98 7.28
N PHE A 101 -3.24 9.24 8.39
CA PHE A 101 -3.11 9.79 9.75
C PHE A 101 -1.70 10.34 10.04
N ILE A 102 -0.64 9.64 9.61
CA ILE A 102 0.75 10.12 9.73
C ILE A 102 0.92 11.47 9.00
N TYR A 103 0.38 11.58 7.78
CA TYR A 103 0.48 12.82 7.00
C TYR A 103 -0.44 13.93 7.53
N LEU A 104 -1.53 13.59 8.22
CA LEU A 104 -2.37 14.54 8.95
C LEU A 104 -1.61 15.16 10.11
N ILE A 105 -0.88 14.35 10.91
CA ILE A 105 0.02 14.87 11.95
C ILE A 105 1.10 15.76 11.33
N LYS A 106 1.72 15.32 10.22
CA LYS A 106 2.69 16.15 9.49
C LYS A 106 2.10 17.50 9.09
N MET A 107 0.85 17.55 8.62
CA MET A 107 0.21 18.77 8.15
C MET A 107 0.07 19.82 9.28
N ILE A 108 -0.17 19.39 10.52
CA ILE A 108 -0.27 20.31 11.68
C ILE A 108 1.09 20.95 11.99
N VAL A 109 2.18 20.19 11.87
CA VAL A 109 3.54 20.69 12.15
C VAL A 109 4.12 21.47 10.97
N MET A 110 3.89 21.00 9.74
CA MET A 110 4.46 21.52 8.50
C MET A 110 3.45 21.41 7.35
N PRO A 111 2.54 22.39 7.23
CA PRO A 111 1.52 22.38 6.19
C PRO A 111 2.18 22.59 4.82
N THR A 112 1.95 21.65 3.90
CA THR A 112 2.33 21.81 2.49
C THR A 112 1.18 21.38 1.60
N ILE A 113 1.04 21.97 0.41
CA ILE A 113 -0.05 21.59 -0.52
C ILE A 113 0.06 20.09 -0.87
N SER A 114 1.29 19.58 -0.99
CA SER A 114 1.57 18.16 -1.24
C SER A 114 1.02 17.24 -0.13
N THR A 115 1.06 17.63 1.15
CA THR A 115 0.51 16.77 2.22
C THR A 115 -0.98 16.57 2.09
N ILE A 116 -1.72 17.62 1.70
CA ILE A 116 -3.17 17.55 1.52
C ILE A 116 -3.50 16.55 0.42
N ILE A 117 -2.81 16.64 -0.71
CA ILE A 117 -2.98 15.70 -1.84
C ILE A 117 -2.69 14.27 -1.41
N ILE A 118 -1.61 14.03 -0.67
CA ILE A 118 -1.25 12.69 -0.17
C ILE A 118 -2.35 12.13 0.73
N ILE A 119 -2.83 12.93 1.70
CA ILE A 119 -3.92 12.53 2.61
C ILE A 119 -5.16 12.09 1.83
N VAL A 120 -5.58 12.89 0.85
CA VAL A 120 -6.75 12.61 0.01
C VAL A 120 -6.57 11.32 -0.78
N ILE A 121 -5.43 11.13 -1.45
CA ILE A 121 -5.13 9.91 -2.23
C ILE A 121 -5.22 8.67 -1.35
N PHE A 122 -4.64 8.71 -0.15
CA PHE A 122 -4.67 7.55 0.76
C PHE A 122 -6.05 7.28 1.36
N ILE A 123 -6.87 8.31 1.60
CA ILE A 123 -8.28 8.12 2.00
C ILE A 123 -9.06 7.46 0.87
N VAL A 124 -8.92 7.93 -0.36
CA VAL A 124 -9.57 7.33 -1.53
C VAL A 124 -9.12 5.88 -1.71
N ALA A 125 -7.82 5.60 -1.58
CA ALA A 125 -7.28 4.24 -1.66
C ALA A 125 -7.82 3.33 -0.54
N CYS A 126 -7.97 3.86 0.68
CA CYS A 126 -8.59 3.13 1.80
C CYS A 126 -10.04 2.76 1.48
N LEU A 127 -10.85 3.73 1.05
CA LEU A 127 -12.25 3.50 0.67
C LEU A 127 -12.36 2.49 -0.46
N LEU A 128 -11.52 2.60 -1.49
CA LEU A 128 -11.47 1.65 -2.59
C LEU A 128 -11.11 0.23 -2.11
N CYS A 129 -10.17 0.08 -1.19
CA CYS A 129 -9.84 -1.23 -0.64
C CYS A 129 -10.97 -1.82 0.20
N LEU A 130 -11.72 -0.99 0.92
CA LEU A 130 -12.90 -1.43 1.67
C LEU A 130 -14.04 -1.85 0.75
N THR A 131 -14.32 -1.10 -0.33
CA THR A 131 -15.35 -1.47 -1.30
C THR A 131 -14.97 -2.76 -2.04
N LEU A 132 -13.72 -2.90 -2.48
CA LEU A 132 -13.23 -4.16 -3.07
C LEU A 132 -13.33 -5.33 -2.10
N LYS A 133 -13.01 -5.13 -0.81
CA LYS A 133 -13.16 -6.17 0.22
C LYS A 133 -14.61 -6.67 0.29
N ASP A 134 -15.59 -5.76 0.25
CA ASP A 134 -17.01 -6.12 0.32
C ASP A 134 -17.49 -6.81 -0.96
N LEU A 135 -17.06 -6.34 -2.14
CA LEU A 135 -17.33 -7.00 -3.41
C LEU A 135 -16.77 -8.43 -3.44
N PHE A 136 -15.53 -8.63 -2.98
CA PHE A 136 -14.93 -9.96 -2.89
C PHE A 136 -15.69 -10.84 -1.90
N LYS A 137 -16.07 -10.31 -0.74
CA LYS A 137 -16.86 -11.06 0.26
C LYS A 137 -18.18 -11.56 -0.34
N GLN A 138 -18.89 -10.70 -1.08
CA GLN A 138 -20.15 -11.06 -1.73
C GLN A 138 -19.95 -12.08 -2.85
N SER A 139 -18.88 -11.94 -3.65
CA SER A 139 -18.56 -12.92 -4.70
C SER A 139 -18.20 -14.31 -4.16
N ILE A 140 -17.58 -14.38 -2.98
CA ILE A 140 -17.28 -15.64 -2.31
C ILE A 140 -18.58 -16.28 -1.82
N TYR A 141 -19.46 -15.49 -1.20
CA TYR A 141 -20.76 -15.97 -0.73
C TYR A 141 -21.59 -16.61 -1.85
N TYR A 142 -21.68 -15.95 -3.02
CA TYR A 142 -22.39 -16.52 -4.17
C TYR A 142 -21.75 -17.80 -4.71
N LYS A 143 -20.42 -17.91 -4.63
CA LYS A 143 -19.71 -19.11 -5.02
C LYS A 143 -20.03 -20.27 -4.06
N ASP A 144 -20.00 -20.00 -2.76
CA ASP A 144 -20.27 -21.00 -1.72
C ASP A 144 -21.73 -21.48 -1.76
N GLU A 145 -22.70 -20.58 -2.00
CA GLU A 145 -24.10 -20.96 -2.19
C GLU A 145 -24.29 -21.89 -3.40
N ASN A 146 -23.65 -21.56 -4.52
CA ASN A 146 -23.73 -22.38 -5.73
C ASN A 146 -23.09 -23.77 -5.51
N ASP A 147 -21.94 -23.84 -4.82
CA ASP A 147 -21.26 -25.10 -4.49
C ASP A 147 -22.07 -25.99 -3.52
N LEU A 148 -23.01 -25.45 -2.74
CA LEU A 148 -23.89 -26.21 -1.82
C LEU A 148 -25.15 -26.79 -2.48
N THR A 149 -25.51 -26.31 -3.68
CA THR A 149 -26.74 -26.71 -4.39
C THR A 149 -26.54 -27.79 -5.46
N VAL A 150 -25.28 -28.13 -5.78
CA VAL A 150 -24.91 -29.19 -6.74
C VAL A 150 -24.57 -30.46 -5.98
#